data_AF-A0A117IED0-F1
#
_entry.id   AF-A0A117IED0-F1
#
_cell.length_a   1.000
_cell.length_b   1.000
_cell.length_c   1.000
_cell.angle_alpha   90.00
_cell.angle_beta   90.00
_cell.angle_gamma   90.00
#
_symmetry.space_group_name_H-M   'P 1'
#
loop_
_entity.id
_entity.type
_entity.pdbx_description
1 polymer ?
#
loop_
_entity_poly.entity_id
_entity_poly.type
_entity_poly.pdbx_seq_one_letter_code
_entity_poly.pdbx_strand_id
1 'polypeptide(L)'
;MQGLGRPGDDLLADLATAMAEADRGGSLYEAANILAQLAADRAELDKVMPVLSSVRPRTWLRLDTALRKSWQPSHRWRQIIEAAWHRSDSTALLLTACSGDGRQRQRVVNSRPMCGDQRLLPLLLIRAADWAEPVRVDAAAALPAALAAADPESLIQAAGVAMAMRDWRRGEHAVAAVTEALRMRTDGTLDAARMSNDVHVRRLGYCVWLEQAPDSMTVVEAALTERDNVCQSLCVEAVVRSAVGHRPDMLERLLGARFTRVRAEALAGLVQIGHPEAGEPLLADRSAAVRATAQWAVRRAGRDAAERYRELLLSVDDSGLRGVVAGLGECGTIDDAESVCGYLGHARPRVRAEAVRAMRRLGGPLEKIAGMLTDPAPMVVRAALAALRGQPQLPPTDLLWELLQADQPRHVRRAAFSLLVGRGNWTRIEADLRSVVDVDDNLRAYASTDLSGWLDREASTAYRMPHPSTLDRLGPLIDAAEPSIGVHEARLLRWHLGLSD
;
A
#
# COMPACT_ATOMS: atom_id res chain seq x y z
N MET A 1 26.88 32.98 -31.76
CA MET A 1 25.46 33.38 -31.87
C MET A 1 24.62 32.34 -31.15
N GLN A 2 24.47 32.51 -29.84
CA GLN A 2 23.50 31.77 -29.03
C GLN A 2 22.15 32.46 -29.20
N GLY A 3 21.10 31.69 -29.51
CA GLY A 3 19.75 32.19 -29.68
C GLY A 3 19.23 32.70 -28.34
N LEU A 4 18.97 34.01 -28.26
CA LEU A 4 18.16 34.59 -27.21
C LEU A 4 16.73 34.08 -27.39
N GLY A 5 16.26 33.25 -26.45
CA GLY A 5 14.88 32.76 -26.40
C GLY A 5 13.89 33.92 -26.41
N ARG A 6 12.72 33.73 -27.01
CA ARG A 6 11.67 34.76 -26.95
C ARG A 6 11.17 34.87 -25.50
N PRO A 7 10.81 36.07 -25.00
CA PRO A 7 10.40 36.27 -23.61
C PRO A 7 9.26 35.37 -23.10
N GLY A 8 8.45 34.80 -24.00
CA GLY A 8 7.36 33.88 -23.66
C GLY A 8 7.78 32.40 -23.50
N ASP A 9 8.94 32.00 -24.04
CA ASP A 9 9.42 30.62 -23.95
C ASP A 9 9.96 30.33 -22.52
N ASP A 10 10.57 31.33 -21.89
CA ASP A 10 11.02 31.24 -20.49
C ASP A 10 9.84 31.07 -19.52
N LEU A 11 8.73 31.82 -19.73
CA LEU A 11 7.52 31.70 -18.90
C LEU A 11 6.83 30.32 -19.03
N LEU A 12 6.91 29.66 -20.18
CA LEU A 12 6.36 28.30 -20.34
C LEU A 12 7.20 27.25 -19.61
N ALA A 13 8.53 27.41 -19.59
CA ALA A 13 9.43 26.56 -18.83
C ALA A 13 9.23 26.75 -17.31
N ASP A 14 9.06 28.00 -16.87
CA ASP A 14 8.74 28.34 -15.48
C ASP A 14 7.38 27.75 -15.08
N LEU A 15 6.37 27.85 -15.95
CA LEU A 15 5.06 27.23 -15.72
C LEU A 15 5.19 25.71 -15.55
N ALA A 16 5.96 25.04 -16.42
CA ALA A 16 6.17 23.60 -16.33
C ALA A 16 6.84 23.19 -15.01
N THR A 17 7.83 23.97 -14.57
CA THR A 17 8.53 23.75 -13.31
C THR A 17 7.58 23.92 -12.11
N ALA A 18 6.85 25.04 -12.06
CA ALA A 18 5.89 25.33 -11.00
C ALA A 18 4.75 24.29 -10.95
N MET A 19 4.24 23.85 -12.09
CA MET A 19 3.20 22.83 -12.18
C MET A 19 3.72 21.44 -11.74
N ALA A 20 4.97 21.09 -12.07
CA ALA A 20 5.59 19.85 -11.60
C ALA A 20 5.83 19.85 -10.08
N GLU A 21 6.20 20.99 -9.50
CA GLU A 21 6.29 21.14 -8.04
C GLU A 21 4.92 21.05 -7.37
N ALA A 22 3.92 21.71 -7.95
CA ALA A 22 2.55 21.60 -7.49
C ALA A 22 2.07 20.15 -7.50
N ASP A 23 2.38 19.36 -8.53
CA ASP A 23 2.03 17.93 -8.61
C ASP A 23 2.62 17.07 -7.49
N ARG A 24 3.74 17.50 -6.90
CA ARG A 24 4.36 16.89 -5.71
C ARG A 24 3.79 17.40 -4.40
N GLY A 25 2.82 18.32 -4.44
CA GLY A 25 2.16 18.90 -3.27
C GLY A 25 2.57 20.34 -2.96
N GLY A 26 3.46 20.95 -3.75
CA GLY A 26 3.92 22.33 -3.58
C GLY A 26 2.81 23.38 -3.83
N SER A 27 3.15 24.65 -3.59
CA SER A 27 2.21 25.77 -3.79
C SER A 27 1.84 25.95 -5.26
N LEU A 28 0.62 26.41 -5.53
CA LEU A 28 0.15 26.77 -6.88
C LEU A 28 0.14 28.28 -7.13
N TYR A 29 0.63 29.08 -6.17
CA TYR A 29 0.62 30.53 -6.26
C TYR A 29 1.43 31.03 -7.47
N GLU A 30 2.64 30.50 -7.65
CA GLU A 30 3.53 30.86 -8.75
C GLU A 30 2.94 30.43 -10.11
N ALA A 31 2.50 29.19 -10.23
CA ALA A 31 1.83 28.70 -11.44
C ALA A 31 0.59 29.54 -11.80
N ALA A 32 -0.25 29.90 -10.82
CA ALA A 32 -1.41 30.76 -11.04
C ALA A 32 -1.01 32.17 -11.53
N ASN A 33 0.06 32.74 -11.00
CA ASN A 33 0.59 34.03 -11.43
C ASN A 33 1.18 33.97 -12.86
N ILE A 34 1.90 32.90 -13.20
CA ILE A 34 2.47 32.71 -14.54
C ILE A 34 1.34 32.53 -15.56
N LEU A 35 0.33 31.73 -15.25
CA LEU A 35 -0.86 31.56 -16.10
C LEU A 35 -1.60 32.89 -16.33
N ALA A 36 -1.75 33.71 -15.29
CA ALA A 36 -2.30 35.07 -15.44
C ALA A 36 -1.42 35.98 -16.31
N GLN A 37 -0.13 35.69 -16.45
CA GLN A 37 0.80 36.50 -17.26
C GLN A 37 0.67 36.09 -18.71
N LEU A 38 0.76 34.78 -18.96
CA LEU A 38 0.54 34.17 -20.26
C LEU A 38 -0.83 34.57 -20.84
N ALA A 39 -1.90 34.62 -20.03
CA ALA A 39 -3.20 35.09 -20.49
C ALA A 39 -3.22 36.59 -20.83
N ALA A 40 -2.55 37.43 -20.05
CA ALA A 40 -2.45 38.87 -20.33
C ALA A 40 -1.62 39.13 -21.61
N ASP A 41 -0.57 38.33 -21.81
CA ASP A 41 0.31 38.35 -22.98
C ASP A 41 -0.29 37.62 -24.20
N ARG A 42 -1.51 37.07 -24.05
CA ARG A 42 -2.27 36.39 -25.11
C ARG A 42 -1.52 35.18 -25.68
N ALA A 43 -0.93 34.39 -24.79
CA ALA A 43 -0.34 33.13 -25.16
C ALA A 43 -1.41 32.18 -25.72
N GLU A 44 -1.11 31.55 -26.84
CA GLU A 44 -1.98 30.56 -27.47
C GLU A 44 -2.20 29.36 -26.55
N LEU A 45 -3.44 28.87 -26.49
CA LEU A 45 -3.80 27.74 -25.64
C LEU A 45 -2.99 26.48 -26.00
N ASP A 46 -2.63 26.30 -27.28
CA ASP A 46 -1.77 25.21 -27.76
C ASP A 46 -0.39 25.15 -27.11
N LYS A 47 0.11 26.29 -26.59
CA LYS A 47 1.40 26.35 -25.89
C LYS A 47 1.25 26.04 -24.40
N VAL A 48 0.12 26.40 -23.81
CA VAL A 48 -0.14 26.24 -22.37
C VAL A 48 -0.64 24.84 -22.04
N MET A 49 -1.48 24.26 -22.89
CA MET A 49 -2.14 22.99 -22.63
C MET A 49 -1.21 21.79 -22.50
N PRO A 50 -0.11 21.64 -23.24
CA PRO A 50 0.82 20.54 -23.02
C PRO A 50 1.34 20.47 -21.58
N VAL A 51 1.56 21.64 -20.94
CA VAL A 51 1.96 21.70 -19.53
C VAL A 51 0.81 21.27 -18.62
N LEU A 52 -0.40 21.81 -18.83
CA LEU A 52 -1.55 21.52 -17.97
C LEU A 52 -2.12 20.10 -18.16
N SER A 53 -1.98 19.50 -19.33
CA SER A 53 -2.39 18.11 -19.58
C SER A 53 -1.40 17.09 -19.03
N SER A 54 -0.15 17.49 -18.74
CA SER A 54 0.86 16.63 -18.12
C SER A 54 0.67 16.43 -16.62
N VAL A 55 -0.13 17.27 -15.96
CA VAL A 55 -0.30 17.22 -14.50
C VAL A 55 -1.36 16.24 -14.04
N ARG A 56 -1.22 15.77 -12.80
CA ARG A 56 -2.18 14.87 -12.17
C ARG A 56 -3.59 15.49 -12.13
N PRO A 57 -4.66 14.68 -12.25
CA PRO A 57 -6.03 15.21 -12.21
C PRO A 57 -6.38 16.03 -10.96
N ARG A 58 -5.82 15.68 -9.79
CA ARG A 58 -6.02 16.47 -8.55
C ARG A 58 -5.42 17.88 -8.62
N THR A 59 -4.40 18.09 -9.44
CA THR A 59 -3.73 19.38 -9.57
C THR A 59 -4.60 20.37 -10.33
N TRP A 60 -5.42 19.92 -11.28
CA TRP A 60 -6.47 20.75 -11.88
C TRP A 60 -7.43 21.34 -10.84
N LEU A 61 -7.87 20.53 -9.86
CA LEU A 61 -8.78 20.98 -8.80
C LEU A 61 -8.13 22.03 -7.88
N ARG A 62 -6.86 21.80 -7.55
CA ARG A 62 -6.08 22.72 -6.73
C ARG A 62 -5.77 24.01 -7.49
N LEU A 63 -5.52 23.93 -8.79
CA LEU A 63 -5.27 25.08 -9.66
C LEU A 63 -6.50 25.97 -9.75
N ASP A 64 -7.68 25.39 -9.96
CA ASP A 64 -8.97 26.11 -9.91
C ASP A 64 -9.14 26.86 -8.59
N THR A 65 -8.86 26.18 -7.47
CA THR A 65 -8.95 26.77 -6.13
C THR A 65 -7.95 27.91 -5.95
N ALA A 66 -6.72 27.75 -6.40
CA ALA A 66 -5.67 28.77 -6.31
C ALA A 66 -6.02 30.01 -7.14
N LEU A 67 -6.43 29.83 -8.40
CA LEU A 67 -6.86 30.92 -9.28
C LEU A 67 -8.08 31.67 -8.71
N ARG A 68 -9.03 30.95 -8.10
CA ARG A 68 -10.19 31.57 -7.45
C ARG A 68 -9.83 32.42 -6.24
N LYS A 69 -8.85 31.98 -5.44
CA LYS A 69 -8.35 32.72 -4.27
C LYS A 69 -7.48 33.92 -4.67
N SER A 70 -6.68 33.77 -5.72
CA SER A 70 -5.83 34.82 -6.28
C SER A 70 -6.60 35.85 -7.11
N TRP A 71 -7.88 35.60 -7.40
CA TRP A 71 -8.73 36.55 -8.11
C TRP A 71 -8.94 37.81 -7.28
N GLN A 72 -8.56 38.96 -7.84
CA GLN A 72 -8.86 40.28 -7.31
C GLN A 72 -9.19 41.24 -8.46
N PRO A 73 -10.14 42.17 -8.31
CA PRO A 73 -10.46 43.20 -9.31
C PRO A 73 -9.27 44.13 -9.60
N SER A 74 -8.37 43.70 -10.47
CA SER A 74 -7.16 44.42 -10.88
C SER A 74 -7.23 44.78 -12.37
N HIS A 75 -6.36 45.70 -12.80
CA HIS A 75 -6.22 46.04 -14.23
C HIS A 75 -5.91 44.82 -15.08
N ARG A 76 -5.02 43.95 -14.59
CA ARG A 76 -4.64 42.69 -15.24
C ARG A 76 -5.83 41.74 -15.41
N TRP A 77 -6.62 41.53 -14.36
CA TRP A 77 -7.82 40.69 -14.45
C TRP A 77 -8.90 41.28 -15.37
N ARG A 78 -9.02 42.61 -15.44
CA ARG A 78 -9.88 43.28 -16.43
C ARG A 78 -9.44 42.98 -17.86
N GLN A 79 -8.14 43.08 -18.16
CA GLN A 79 -7.60 42.74 -19.47
C GLN A 79 -7.85 41.28 -19.86
N ILE A 80 -7.69 40.35 -18.93
CA ILE A 80 -7.98 38.92 -19.15
C ILE A 80 -9.47 38.73 -19.47
N ILE A 81 -10.37 39.31 -18.67
CA ILE A 81 -11.82 39.21 -18.89
C ILE A 81 -12.22 39.84 -20.23
N GLU A 82 -11.68 41.01 -20.58
CA GLU A 82 -11.91 41.65 -21.88
C GLU A 82 -11.42 40.79 -23.04
N ALA A 83 -10.23 40.18 -22.93
CA ALA A 83 -9.69 39.27 -23.94
C ALA A 83 -10.58 38.02 -24.13
N ALA A 84 -11.10 37.46 -23.03
CA ALA A 84 -12.01 36.32 -23.06
C ALA A 84 -13.30 36.63 -23.85
N TRP A 85 -13.86 37.84 -23.71
CA TRP A 85 -15.14 38.20 -24.33
C TRP A 85 -15.03 38.82 -25.71
N HIS A 86 -14.07 39.72 -25.93
CA HIS A 86 -13.97 40.44 -27.20
C HIS A 86 -13.31 39.61 -28.32
N ARG A 87 -12.52 38.61 -27.95
CA ARG A 87 -11.71 37.82 -28.89
C ARG A 87 -11.88 36.33 -28.77
N SER A 88 -12.68 35.88 -27.79
CA SER A 88 -12.86 34.45 -27.49
C SER A 88 -11.52 33.73 -27.26
N ASP A 89 -10.58 34.42 -26.61
CA ASP A 89 -9.26 33.87 -26.31
C ASP A 89 -9.37 32.71 -25.31
N SER A 90 -8.99 31.49 -25.73
CA SER A 90 -9.20 30.29 -24.93
C SER A 90 -8.35 30.22 -23.66
N THR A 91 -7.16 30.84 -23.66
CA THR A 91 -6.33 30.93 -22.44
C THR A 91 -6.96 31.90 -21.43
N ALA A 92 -7.49 33.03 -21.90
CA ALA A 92 -8.25 33.94 -21.06
C ALA A 92 -9.57 33.34 -20.56
N LEU A 93 -10.25 32.54 -21.39
CA LEU A 93 -11.45 31.78 -20.98
C LEU A 93 -11.13 30.75 -19.89
N LEU A 94 -10.00 30.02 -19.99
CA LEU A 94 -9.50 29.10 -18.97
C LEU A 94 -9.43 29.78 -17.60
N LEU A 95 -8.82 30.97 -17.54
CA LEU A 95 -8.68 31.73 -16.30
C LEU A 95 -10.01 32.31 -15.82
N THR A 96 -10.83 32.79 -16.74
CA THR A 96 -12.14 33.36 -16.42
C THR A 96 -13.09 32.28 -15.88
N ALA A 97 -12.96 31.03 -16.33
CA ALA A 97 -13.68 29.89 -15.76
C ALA A 97 -13.35 29.67 -14.28
N CYS A 98 -12.16 30.05 -13.82
CA CYS A 98 -11.70 29.94 -12.43
C CYS A 98 -11.94 31.21 -11.60
N SER A 99 -12.61 32.22 -12.16
CA SER A 99 -12.88 33.51 -11.50
C SER A 99 -13.60 33.37 -10.16
N GLY A 100 -13.32 34.28 -9.21
CA GLY A 100 -14.09 34.43 -7.99
C GLY A 100 -15.54 34.86 -8.22
N ASP A 101 -15.83 35.49 -9.37
CA ASP A 101 -17.18 35.93 -9.76
C ASP A 101 -17.95 34.82 -10.49
N GLY A 102 -19.01 34.32 -9.86
CA GLY A 102 -19.90 33.30 -10.43
C GLY A 102 -20.57 33.70 -11.75
N ARG A 103 -20.83 34.99 -12.00
CA ARG A 103 -21.44 35.45 -13.26
C ARG A 103 -20.47 35.30 -14.42
N GLN A 104 -19.18 35.60 -14.20
CA GLN A 104 -18.15 35.40 -15.21
C GLN A 104 -18.01 33.92 -15.55
N ARG A 105 -17.98 33.06 -14.53
CA ARG A 105 -17.91 31.61 -14.73
C ARG A 105 -19.12 31.08 -15.51
N GLN A 106 -20.33 31.53 -15.19
CA GLN A 106 -21.53 31.13 -15.93
C GLN A 106 -21.46 31.55 -17.40
N ARG A 107 -21.01 32.79 -17.66
CA ARG A 107 -20.80 33.27 -19.04
C ARG A 107 -19.77 32.42 -19.80
N VAL A 108 -18.73 31.92 -19.12
CA VAL A 108 -17.70 31.09 -19.77
C VAL A 108 -18.27 29.73 -20.11
N VAL A 109 -19.00 29.12 -19.18
CA VAL A 109 -19.69 27.84 -19.40
C VAL A 109 -20.61 27.90 -20.62
N ASN A 110 -21.31 29.01 -20.82
CA ASN A 110 -22.20 29.21 -21.98
C ASN A 110 -21.49 29.67 -23.27
N SER A 111 -20.15 29.77 -23.27
CA SER A 111 -19.39 30.18 -24.44
C SER A 111 -19.10 29.00 -25.37
N ARG A 112 -19.12 29.25 -26.69
CA ARG A 112 -18.86 28.22 -27.70
C ARG A 112 -17.50 27.52 -27.54
N PRO A 113 -16.37 28.22 -27.23
CA PRO A 113 -15.09 27.55 -27.03
C PRO A 113 -15.11 26.59 -25.84
N MET A 114 -15.78 26.93 -24.73
CA MET A 114 -15.85 26.06 -23.55
C MET A 114 -16.53 24.72 -23.85
N CYS A 115 -17.55 24.72 -24.70
CA CYS A 115 -18.30 23.52 -25.07
C CYS A 115 -17.72 22.79 -26.29
N GLY A 116 -16.85 23.44 -27.07
CA GLY A 116 -16.33 22.91 -28.34
C GLY A 116 -14.83 22.57 -28.33
N ASP A 117 -14.06 23.09 -27.39
CA ASP A 117 -12.63 22.83 -27.25
C ASP A 117 -12.39 21.78 -26.15
N GLN A 118 -12.11 20.54 -26.56
CA GLN A 118 -11.86 19.41 -25.67
C GLN A 118 -10.76 19.67 -24.62
N ARG A 119 -9.81 20.58 -24.89
CA ARG A 119 -8.75 20.96 -23.96
C ARG A 119 -9.28 21.64 -22.71
N LEU A 120 -10.47 22.25 -22.78
CA LEU A 120 -11.15 22.92 -21.66
C LEU A 120 -12.10 22.00 -20.88
N LEU A 121 -12.28 20.76 -21.33
CA LEU A 121 -13.17 19.77 -20.70
C LEU A 121 -12.88 19.52 -19.20
N PRO A 122 -11.62 19.49 -18.72
CA PRO A 122 -11.32 19.45 -17.29
C PRO A 122 -12.03 20.55 -16.50
N LEU A 123 -12.04 21.79 -17.00
CA LEU A 123 -12.69 22.89 -16.32
C LEU A 123 -14.21 22.78 -16.39
N LEU A 124 -14.76 22.31 -17.51
CA LEU A 124 -16.21 22.13 -17.65
C LEU A 124 -16.73 21.13 -16.62
N LEU A 125 -15.99 20.03 -16.40
CA LEU A 125 -16.27 19.06 -15.33
C LEU A 125 -16.21 19.70 -13.94
N ILE A 126 -15.19 20.51 -13.64
CA ILE A 126 -15.09 21.21 -12.35
C ILE A 126 -16.27 22.16 -12.16
N ARG A 127 -16.72 22.85 -13.22
CA ARG A 127 -17.89 23.73 -13.19
C ARG A 127 -19.21 22.95 -13.03
N ALA A 128 -19.30 21.71 -13.48
CA ALA A 128 -20.47 20.85 -13.20
C ALA A 128 -20.62 20.47 -11.71
N ALA A 129 -19.63 20.80 -10.86
CA ALA A 129 -19.72 20.67 -9.41
C ALA A 129 -19.75 22.04 -8.68
N ASP A 130 -20.07 23.14 -9.38
CA ASP A 130 -19.94 24.48 -8.82
C ASP A 130 -20.85 24.75 -7.60
N TRP A 131 -20.37 25.66 -6.74
CA TRP A 131 -21.13 26.15 -5.60
C TRP A 131 -22.30 27.04 -6.06
N ALA A 132 -22.10 27.82 -7.14
CA ALA A 132 -23.12 28.62 -7.78
C ALA A 132 -24.00 27.73 -8.66
N GLU A 133 -25.28 27.63 -8.33
CA GLU A 133 -26.23 26.79 -9.03
C GLU A 133 -26.37 27.09 -10.54
N PRO A 134 -26.46 28.35 -10.99
CA PRO A 134 -26.57 28.63 -12.42
C PRO A 134 -25.36 28.11 -13.22
N VAL A 135 -24.13 28.28 -12.69
CA VAL A 135 -22.90 27.75 -13.30
C VAL A 135 -22.95 26.23 -13.40
N ARG A 136 -23.40 25.59 -12.32
CA ARG A 136 -23.47 24.12 -12.22
C ARG A 136 -24.46 23.54 -13.22
N VAL A 137 -25.66 24.10 -13.30
CA VAL A 137 -26.74 23.64 -14.19
C VAL A 137 -26.33 23.79 -15.65
N ASP A 138 -25.80 24.96 -16.02
CA ASP A 138 -25.36 25.22 -17.40
C ASP A 138 -24.21 24.28 -17.79
N ALA A 139 -23.26 24.03 -16.89
CA ALA A 139 -22.11 23.15 -17.16
C ALA A 139 -22.54 21.70 -17.28
N ALA A 140 -23.42 21.23 -16.39
CA ALA A 140 -24.01 19.90 -16.45
C ALA A 140 -24.76 19.66 -17.76
N ALA A 141 -25.51 20.66 -18.25
CA ALA A 141 -26.23 20.57 -19.52
C ALA A 141 -25.29 20.50 -20.74
N ALA A 142 -24.12 21.15 -20.67
CA ALA A 142 -23.14 21.15 -21.77
C ALA A 142 -22.26 19.88 -21.82
N LEU A 143 -22.07 19.19 -20.70
CA LEU A 143 -21.15 18.05 -20.58
C LEU A 143 -21.41 16.92 -21.59
N PRO A 144 -22.65 16.42 -21.81
CA PRO A 144 -22.87 15.29 -22.70
C PRO A 144 -22.37 15.54 -24.13
N ALA A 145 -22.65 16.72 -24.68
CA ALA A 145 -22.21 17.09 -26.03
C ALA A 145 -20.68 17.26 -26.10
N ALA A 146 -20.08 17.91 -25.10
CA ALA A 146 -18.63 18.11 -25.05
C ALA A 146 -17.87 16.78 -24.90
N LEU A 147 -18.37 15.87 -24.07
CA LEU A 147 -17.79 14.53 -23.87
C LEU A 147 -17.95 13.64 -25.11
N ALA A 148 -19.09 13.72 -25.80
CA ALA A 148 -19.32 12.96 -27.03
C ALA A 148 -18.38 13.39 -28.17
N ALA A 149 -18.03 14.67 -28.23
CA ALA A 149 -17.13 15.22 -29.25
C ALA A 149 -15.63 15.07 -28.92
N ALA A 150 -15.28 14.73 -27.68
CA ALA A 150 -13.89 14.63 -27.23
C ALA A 150 -13.16 13.45 -27.88
N ASP A 151 -11.89 13.63 -28.21
CA ASP A 151 -11.02 12.52 -28.59
C ASP A 151 -10.73 11.56 -27.41
N PRO A 152 -10.20 10.36 -27.68
CA PRO A 152 -9.94 9.37 -26.63
C PRO A 152 -9.03 9.89 -25.50
N GLU A 153 -7.99 10.65 -25.83
CA GLU A 153 -7.02 11.17 -24.86
C GLU A 153 -7.67 12.18 -23.91
N SER A 154 -8.41 13.14 -24.48
CA SER A 154 -9.12 14.17 -23.73
C SER A 154 -10.21 13.56 -22.84
N LEU A 155 -10.92 12.53 -23.32
CA LEU A 155 -11.91 11.83 -22.51
C LEU A 155 -11.28 11.07 -21.33
N ILE A 156 -10.10 10.45 -21.52
CA ILE A 156 -9.37 9.78 -20.43
C ILE A 156 -8.87 10.80 -19.39
N GLN A 157 -8.34 11.94 -19.84
CA GLN A 157 -7.94 13.03 -18.95
C GLN A 157 -9.14 13.57 -18.15
N ALA A 158 -10.27 13.79 -18.83
CA ALA A 158 -11.52 14.21 -18.23
C ALA A 158 -12.05 13.20 -17.19
N ALA A 159 -11.99 11.90 -17.49
CA ALA A 159 -12.33 10.85 -16.55
C ALA A 159 -11.45 10.90 -15.29
N GLY A 160 -10.15 11.17 -15.44
CA GLY A 160 -9.25 11.38 -14.30
C GLY A 160 -9.70 12.53 -13.40
N VAL A 161 -10.08 13.66 -13.98
CA VAL A 161 -10.55 14.84 -13.24
C VAL A 161 -11.87 14.56 -12.53
N ALA A 162 -12.83 13.95 -13.21
CA ALA A 162 -14.10 13.54 -12.60
C ALA A 162 -13.87 12.57 -11.42
N MET A 163 -12.99 11.58 -11.58
CA MET A 163 -12.67 10.63 -10.51
C MET A 163 -11.91 11.26 -9.34
N ALA A 164 -11.13 12.33 -9.57
CA ALA A 164 -10.52 13.12 -8.51
C ALA A 164 -11.55 13.94 -7.70
N MET A 165 -12.72 14.22 -8.29
CA MET A 165 -13.83 14.95 -7.68
C MET A 165 -14.91 14.05 -7.08
N ARG A 166 -14.79 12.71 -7.17
CA ARG A 166 -15.86 11.78 -6.77
C ARG A 166 -16.38 11.97 -5.33
N ASP A 167 -15.52 12.41 -4.42
CA ASP A 167 -15.85 12.60 -3.00
C ASP A 167 -16.38 14.03 -2.71
N TRP A 168 -16.48 14.89 -3.73
CA TRP A 168 -17.06 16.22 -3.58
C TRP A 168 -18.58 16.11 -3.48
N ARG A 169 -19.19 16.93 -2.60
CA ARG A 169 -20.65 16.98 -2.38
C ARG A 169 -21.49 17.10 -3.66
N ARG A 170 -20.90 17.60 -4.77
CA ARG A 170 -21.57 17.86 -6.06
C ARG A 170 -20.82 17.23 -7.24
N GLY A 171 -19.89 16.31 -6.99
CA GLY A 171 -19.03 15.71 -8.02
C GLY A 171 -19.67 14.53 -8.77
N GLU A 172 -20.75 13.96 -8.22
CA GLU A 172 -21.41 12.75 -8.76
C GLU A 172 -21.84 12.90 -10.22
N HIS A 173 -22.43 14.04 -10.59
CA HIS A 173 -22.87 14.27 -11.98
C HIS A 173 -21.72 14.23 -12.99
N ALA A 174 -20.55 14.77 -12.62
CA ALA A 174 -19.37 14.73 -13.47
C ALA A 174 -18.88 13.28 -13.68
N VAL A 175 -18.88 12.48 -12.61
CA VAL A 175 -18.54 11.04 -12.68
C VAL A 175 -19.55 10.29 -13.54
N ALA A 176 -20.85 10.52 -13.36
CA ALA A 176 -21.91 9.90 -14.15
C ALA A 176 -21.78 10.25 -15.65
N ALA A 177 -21.50 11.51 -15.97
CA ALA A 177 -21.34 11.97 -17.35
C ALA A 177 -20.14 11.32 -18.06
N VAL A 178 -18.97 11.24 -17.41
CA VAL A 178 -17.81 10.55 -18.02
C VAL A 178 -18.03 9.04 -18.12
N THR A 179 -18.74 8.45 -17.16
CA THR A 179 -19.08 7.01 -17.18
C THR A 179 -19.97 6.69 -18.38
N GLU A 180 -21.01 7.48 -18.60
CA GLU A 180 -21.89 7.35 -19.77
C GLU A 180 -21.15 7.60 -21.08
N ALA A 181 -20.29 8.62 -21.12
CA ALA A 181 -19.48 8.89 -22.29
C ALA A 181 -18.58 7.70 -22.65
N LEU A 182 -17.89 7.11 -21.68
CA LEU A 182 -17.07 5.90 -21.89
C LEU A 182 -17.92 4.70 -22.34
N ARG A 183 -19.12 4.52 -21.77
CA ARG A 183 -20.04 3.44 -22.11
C ARG A 183 -20.47 3.47 -23.57
N MET A 184 -20.62 4.67 -24.13
CA MET A 184 -21.08 4.88 -25.51
C MET A 184 -19.95 4.81 -26.56
N ARG A 185 -18.68 4.67 -26.15
CA ARG A 185 -17.55 4.59 -27.10
C ARG A 185 -17.39 3.19 -27.70
N THR A 186 -17.03 3.15 -28.98
CA THR A 186 -16.73 1.92 -29.73
C THR A 186 -15.33 1.91 -30.34
N ASP A 187 -14.55 2.97 -30.14
CA ASP A 187 -13.27 3.24 -30.82
C ASP A 187 -12.03 2.88 -29.97
N GLY A 188 -12.16 1.91 -29.07
CA GLY A 188 -11.07 1.45 -28.20
C GLY A 188 -10.77 2.37 -27.00
N THR A 189 -11.48 3.50 -26.86
CA THR A 189 -11.28 4.42 -25.73
C THR A 189 -11.47 3.75 -24.36
N LEU A 190 -12.41 2.81 -24.25
CA LEU A 190 -12.64 2.05 -23.03
C LEU A 190 -11.44 1.14 -22.68
N ASP A 191 -10.79 0.56 -23.68
CA ASP A 191 -9.58 -0.26 -23.47
C ASP A 191 -8.42 0.61 -23.00
N ALA A 192 -8.25 1.78 -23.61
CA ALA A 192 -7.26 2.75 -23.16
C ALA A 192 -7.52 3.22 -21.72
N ALA A 193 -8.79 3.41 -21.32
CA ALA A 193 -9.16 3.68 -19.93
C ALA A 193 -8.75 2.54 -18.99
N ARG A 194 -9.02 1.27 -19.35
CA ARG A 194 -8.58 0.08 -18.58
C ARG A 194 -7.05 -0.04 -18.49
N MET A 195 -6.33 0.46 -19.49
CA MET A 195 -4.86 0.44 -19.50
C MET A 195 -4.22 1.69 -18.87
N SER A 196 -5.02 2.64 -18.39
CA SER A 196 -4.53 3.91 -17.82
C SER A 196 -3.57 3.71 -16.64
N ASN A 197 -2.56 4.58 -16.53
CA ASN A 197 -1.67 4.66 -15.38
C ASN A 197 -2.34 5.33 -14.17
N ASP A 198 -3.44 6.06 -14.37
CA ASP A 198 -4.28 6.53 -13.28
C ASP A 198 -5.16 5.38 -12.79
N VAL A 199 -4.89 4.90 -11.57
CA VAL A 199 -5.59 3.78 -10.96
C VAL A 199 -7.11 3.99 -10.86
N HIS A 200 -7.58 5.24 -10.71
CA HIS A 200 -9.01 5.53 -10.62
C HIS A 200 -9.69 5.49 -11.98
N VAL A 201 -9.02 5.95 -13.04
CA VAL A 201 -9.52 5.81 -14.42
C VAL A 201 -9.50 4.35 -14.86
N ARG A 202 -8.43 3.61 -14.54
CA ARG A 202 -8.34 2.17 -14.76
C ARG A 202 -9.53 1.43 -14.14
N ARG A 203 -9.81 1.67 -12.86
CA ARG A 203 -10.95 1.04 -12.16
C ARG A 203 -12.29 1.42 -12.77
N LEU A 204 -12.49 2.70 -13.11
CA LEU A 204 -13.71 3.13 -13.82
C LEU A 204 -13.88 2.40 -15.16
N GLY A 205 -12.81 2.30 -15.95
CA GLY A 205 -12.82 1.58 -17.21
C GLY A 205 -13.19 0.10 -17.03
N TYR A 206 -12.68 -0.56 -15.99
CA TYR A 206 -13.08 -1.93 -15.66
C TYR A 206 -14.55 -2.05 -15.25
N CYS A 207 -15.08 -1.11 -14.46
CA CYS A 207 -16.51 -1.11 -14.11
C CYS A 207 -17.39 -1.00 -15.36
N VAL A 208 -17.14 0.00 -16.22
CA VAL A 208 -17.91 0.22 -17.45
C VAL A 208 -17.79 -0.97 -18.40
N TRP A 209 -16.59 -1.52 -18.57
CA TRP A 209 -16.36 -2.69 -19.41
C TRP A 209 -17.13 -3.92 -18.92
N LEU A 210 -17.15 -4.19 -17.61
CA LEU A 210 -17.88 -5.35 -17.06
C LEU A 210 -19.41 -5.17 -17.11
N GLU A 211 -19.91 -3.94 -17.05
CA GLU A 211 -21.34 -3.62 -17.27
C GLU A 211 -21.80 -3.93 -18.69
N GLN A 212 -20.90 -3.87 -19.68
CA GLN A 212 -21.18 -4.25 -21.07
C GLN A 212 -21.26 -5.77 -21.28
N ALA A 213 -21.15 -6.57 -20.21
CA ALA A 213 -21.20 -8.04 -20.24
C ALA A 213 -20.27 -8.65 -21.31
N PRO A 214 -18.95 -8.39 -21.21
CA PRO A 214 -17.97 -8.87 -22.17
C PRO A 214 -17.89 -10.41 -22.10
N ASP A 215 -17.27 -10.99 -23.12
CA ASP A 215 -17.07 -12.43 -23.15
C ASP A 215 -16.36 -12.95 -21.88
N SER A 216 -16.96 -13.97 -21.31
CA SER A 216 -16.55 -14.65 -20.09
C SER A 216 -15.07 -15.05 -20.06
N MET A 217 -14.52 -15.55 -21.17
CA MET A 217 -13.10 -15.92 -21.23
C MET A 217 -12.18 -14.72 -21.20
N THR A 218 -12.60 -13.61 -21.81
CA THR A 218 -11.87 -12.33 -21.75
C THR A 218 -11.83 -11.80 -20.30
N VAL A 219 -12.90 -11.96 -19.53
CA VAL A 219 -12.92 -11.60 -18.10
C VAL A 219 -11.98 -12.46 -17.28
N VAL A 220 -11.96 -13.78 -17.53
CA VAL A 220 -11.02 -14.70 -16.87
C VAL A 220 -9.57 -14.32 -17.19
N GLU A 221 -9.25 -14.03 -18.45
CA GLU A 221 -7.90 -13.59 -18.83
C GLU A 221 -7.52 -12.27 -18.15
N ALA A 222 -8.43 -11.31 -18.08
CA ALA A 222 -8.21 -10.06 -17.37
C ALA A 222 -7.93 -10.29 -15.88
N ALA A 223 -8.69 -11.16 -15.20
CA ALA A 223 -8.45 -11.52 -13.80
C ALA A 223 -7.06 -12.16 -13.57
N LEU A 224 -6.54 -12.91 -14.56
CA LEU A 224 -5.25 -13.60 -14.50
C LEU A 224 -4.05 -12.70 -14.82
N THR A 225 -4.26 -11.57 -15.50
CA THR A 225 -3.18 -10.72 -16.04
C THR A 225 -3.11 -9.33 -15.41
N GLU A 226 -4.24 -8.75 -15.00
CA GLU A 226 -4.33 -7.42 -14.40
C GLU A 226 -3.46 -7.30 -13.13
N ARG A 227 -2.96 -6.10 -12.84
CA ARG A 227 -2.04 -5.81 -11.73
C ARG A 227 -2.73 -5.12 -10.56
N ASP A 228 -3.76 -4.32 -10.80
CA ASP A 228 -4.56 -3.68 -9.76
C ASP A 228 -5.49 -4.70 -9.09
N ASN A 229 -5.39 -4.80 -7.76
CA ASN A 229 -6.11 -5.80 -6.98
C ASN A 229 -7.62 -5.55 -6.88
N VAL A 230 -8.11 -4.34 -7.19
CA VAL A 230 -9.54 -4.04 -7.24
C VAL A 230 -10.09 -4.44 -8.60
N CYS A 231 -9.41 -4.11 -9.69
CA CYS A 231 -9.78 -4.58 -11.03
C CYS A 231 -9.81 -6.11 -11.12
N GLN A 232 -8.84 -6.81 -10.51
CA GLN A 232 -8.88 -8.27 -10.37
C GLN A 232 -10.17 -8.75 -9.69
N SER A 233 -10.51 -8.19 -8.53
CA SER A 233 -11.72 -8.57 -7.78
C SER A 233 -13.01 -8.29 -8.56
N LEU A 234 -13.09 -7.15 -9.27
CA LEU A 234 -14.21 -6.85 -10.14
C LEU A 234 -14.39 -7.93 -11.23
N CYS A 235 -13.28 -8.40 -11.81
CA CYS A 235 -13.34 -9.48 -12.81
C CYS A 235 -13.79 -10.81 -12.19
N VAL A 236 -13.26 -11.19 -11.03
CA VAL A 236 -13.69 -12.42 -10.34
C VAL A 236 -15.16 -12.35 -9.98
N GLU A 237 -15.63 -11.23 -9.42
CA GLU A 237 -17.05 -11.02 -9.10
C GLU A 237 -17.94 -11.11 -10.35
N ALA A 238 -17.53 -10.54 -11.48
CA ALA A 238 -18.24 -10.68 -12.74
C ALA A 238 -18.30 -12.13 -13.21
N VAL A 239 -17.20 -12.88 -13.10
CA VAL A 239 -17.19 -14.33 -13.39
C VAL A 239 -18.15 -15.07 -12.47
N VAL A 240 -18.14 -14.81 -11.17
CA VAL A 240 -19.06 -15.44 -10.20
C VAL A 240 -20.52 -15.17 -10.59
N ARG A 241 -20.87 -13.90 -10.87
CA ARG A 241 -22.23 -13.52 -11.30
C ARG A 241 -22.65 -14.25 -12.58
N SER A 242 -21.74 -14.40 -13.55
CA SER A 242 -22.00 -15.12 -14.81
C SER A 242 -22.08 -16.64 -14.64
N ALA A 243 -21.40 -17.20 -13.63
CA ALA A 243 -21.28 -18.63 -13.41
C ALA A 243 -22.51 -19.24 -12.70
N VAL A 244 -23.40 -18.40 -12.13
CA VAL A 244 -24.62 -18.84 -11.45
C VAL A 244 -25.46 -19.71 -12.40
N GLY A 245 -25.44 -21.02 -12.16
CA GLY A 245 -26.25 -22.03 -12.85
C GLY A 245 -25.64 -22.71 -14.08
N HIS A 246 -24.48 -22.28 -14.62
CA HIS A 246 -24.05 -22.83 -15.93
C HIS A 246 -22.56 -23.11 -16.20
N ARG A 247 -21.54 -22.68 -15.42
CA ARG A 247 -20.11 -22.92 -15.79
C ARG A 247 -19.11 -22.83 -14.61
N PRO A 248 -18.92 -23.88 -13.79
CA PRO A 248 -17.90 -23.86 -12.72
C PRO A 248 -16.46 -23.86 -13.25
N ASP A 249 -16.24 -24.36 -14.48
CA ASP A 249 -14.94 -24.48 -15.16
C ASP A 249 -14.16 -23.15 -15.25
N MET A 250 -14.88 -22.03 -15.35
CA MET A 250 -14.28 -20.70 -15.38
C MET A 250 -13.63 -20.32 -14.04
N LEU A 251 -14.31 -20.59 -12.93
CA LEU A 251 -13.80 -20.32 -11.59
C LEU A 251 -12.70 -21.31 -11.21
N GLU A 252 -12.82 -22.58 -11.63
CA GLU A 252 -11.77 -23.59 -11.48
C GLU A 252 -10.46 -23.14 -12.13
N ARG A 253 -10.52 -22.55 -13.33
CA ARG A 253 -9.33 -21.97 -13.98
C ARG A 253 -8.66 -20.86 -13.14
N LEU A 254 -9.45 -20.07 -12.41
CA LEU A 254 -8.94 -19.01 -11.54
C LEU A 254 -8.27 -19.56 -10.25
N LEU A 255 -8.56 -20.81 -9.86
CA LEU A 255 -7.85 -21.46 -8.74
C LEU A 255 -6.36 -21.68 -9.04
N GLY A 256 -5.96 -21.72 -10.31
CA GLY A 256 -4.55 -21.77 -10.72
C GLY A 256 -3.83 -20.41 -10.73
N ALA A 257 -4.53 -19.31 -10.41
CA ALA A 257 -3.97 -17.97 -10.52
C ALA A 257 -2.74 -17.75 -9.63
N ARG A 258 -1.73 -17.07 -10.14
CA ARG A 258 -0.56 -16.65 -9.34
C ARG A 258 -0.93 -15.74 -8.17
N PHE A 259 -2.04 -15.02 -8.30
CA PHE A 259 -2.54 -14.05 -7.33
C PHE A 259 -3.36 -14.72 -6.24
N THR A 260 -2.92 -14.55 -5.00
CA THR A 260 -3.60 -15.08 -3.81
C THR A 260 -5.08 -14.68 -3.74
N ARG A 261 -5.38 -13.40 -4.00
CA ARG A 261 -6.73 -12.86 -3.90
C ARG A 261 -7.68 -13.51 -4.91
N VAL A 262 -7.24 -13.62 -6.17
CA VAL A 262 -8.00 -14.28 -7.24
C VAL A 262 -8.33 -15.72 -6.88
N ARG A 263 -7.36 -16.51 -6.39
CA ARG A 263 -7.62 -17.90 -5.95
C ARG A 263 -8.67 -17.96 -4.83
N ALA A 264 -8.53 -17.10 -3.82
CA ALA A 264 -9.43 -17.09 -2.67
C ALA A 264 -10.86 -16.66 -3.06
N GLU A 265 -11.00 -15.61 -3.86
CA GLU A 265 -12.31 -15.12 -4.33
C GLU A 265 -12.96 -16.10 -5.32
N ALA A 266 -12.18 -16.75 -6.18
CA ALA A 266 -12.70 -17.79 -7.08
C ALA A 266 -13.21 -19.00 -6.30
N LEU A 267 -12.48 -19.45 -5.27
CA LEU A 267 -12.95 -20.52 -4.39
C LEU A 267 -14.20 -20.11 -3.61
N ALA A 268 -14.26 -18.88 -3.10
CA ALA A 268 -15.45 -18.36 -2.44
C ALA A 268 -16.66 -18.35 -3.38
N GLY A 269 -16.45 -17.96 -4.64
CA GLY A 269 -17.42 -18.03 -5.72
C GLY A 269 -17.92 -19.44 -5.97
N LEU A 270 -17.03 -20.43 -6.11
CA LEU A 270 -17.39 -21.85 -6.29
C LEU A 270 -18.28 -22.35 -5.15
N VAL A 271 -17.92 -22.04 -3.91
CA VAL A 271 -18.74 -22.42 -2.74
C VAL A 271 -20.11 -21.74 -2.79
N GLN A 272 -20.18 -20.47 -3.21
CA GLN A 272 -21.45 -19.73 -3.33
C GLN A 272 -22.39 -20.37 -4.35
N ILE A 273 -21.86 -20.91 -5.45
CA ILE A 273 -22.66 -21.58 -6.49
C ILE A 273 -22.83 -23.09 -6.26
N GLY A 274 -22.45 -23.61 -5.08
CA GLY A 274 -22.73 -24.98 -4.67
C GLY A 274 -21.61 -26.01 -4.91
N HIS A 275 -20.37 -25.55 -5.14
CA HIS A 275 -19.18 -26.39 -5.36
C HIS A 275 -18.14 -26.29 -4.23
N PRO A 276 -18.48 -26.61 -2.96
CA PRO A 276 -17.54 -26.52 -1.85
C PRO A 276 -16.39 -27.54 -1.88
N GLU A 277 -16.55 -28.63 -2.64
CA GLU A 277 -15.52 -29.65 -2.86
C GLU A 277 -14.23 -29.10 -3.48
N ALA A 278 -14.33 -27.99 -4.23
CA ALA A 278 -13.19 -27.30 -4.83
C ALA A 278 -12.18 -26.76 -3.79
N GLY A 279 -12.56 -26.69 -2.51
CA GLY A 279 -11.67 -26.26 -1.43
C GLY A 279 -10.59 -27.28 -1.07
N GLU A 280 -10.86 -28.58 -1.25
CA GLU A 280 -9.98 -29.64 -0.77
C GLU A 280 -8.56 -29.62 -1.40
N PRO A 281 -8.40 -29.45 -2.73
CA PRO A 281 -7.08 -29.29 -3.35
C PRO A 281 -6.29 -28.06 -2.86
N LEU A 282 -6.97 -27.07 -2.29
CA LEU A 282 -6.38 -25.80 -1.83
C LEU A 282 -6.03 -25.77 -0.34
N LEU A 283 -6.28 -26.86 0.40
CA LEU A 283 -5.85 -26.97 1.80
C LEU A 283 -4.33 -26.84 1.96
N ALA A 284 -3.55 -27.34 1.00
CA ALA A 284 -2.09 -27.22 1.01
C ALA A 284 -1.56 -25.90 0.40
N ASP A 285 -2.42 -24.93 0.08
CA ASP A 285 -1.98 -23.67 -0.56
C ASP A 285 -0.95 -22.94 0.31
N ARG A 286 0.02 -22.31 -0.36
CA ARG A 286 1.08 -21.52 0.29
C ARG A 286 0.57 -20.32 1.08
N SER A 287 -0.61 -19.79 0.73
CA SER A 287 -1.23 -18.61 1.32
C SER A 287 -2.21 -18.96 2.44
N ALA A 288 -2.04 -18.33 3.60
CA ALA A 288 -2.98 -18.48 4.72
C ALA A 288 -4.40 -18.04 4.36
N ALA A 289 -4.57 -16.99 3.55
CA ALA A 289 -5.89 -16.53 3.13
C ALA A 289 -6.62 -17.57 2.26
N VAL A 290 -5.90 -18.25 1.35
CA VAL A 290 -6.50 -19.30 0.51
C VAL A 290 -6.83 -20.53 1.37
N ARG A 291 -5.93 -20.93 2.28
CA ARG A 291 -6.21 -22.02 3.22
C ARG A 291 -7.41 -21.73 4.12
N ALA A 292 -7.57 -20.50 4.60
CA ALA A 292 -8.73 -20.11 5.38
C ALA A 292 -10.04 -20.26 4.58
N THR A 293 -10.05 -19.83 3.31
CA THR A 293 -11.20 -20.05 2.42
C THR A 293 -11.42 -21.55 2.13
N ALA A 294 -10.36 -22.33 1.92
CA ALA A 294 -10.42 -23.77 1.75
C ALA A 294 -10.98 -24.50 2.97
N GLN A 295 -10.54 -24.15 4.18
CA GLN A 295 -11.08 -24.68 5.43
C GLN A 295 -12.56 -24.35 5.58
N TRP A 296 -12.97 -23.13 5.22
CA TRP A 296 -14.39 -22.76 5.21
C TRP A 296 -15.18 -23.57 4.18
N ALA A 297 -14.66 -23.76 2.96
CA ALA A 297 -15.27 -24.57 1.92
C ALA A 297 -15.46 -26.04 2.37
N VAL A 298 -14.42 -26.65 2.96
CA VAL A 298 -14.48 -28.01 3.51
C VAL A 298 -15.54 -28.14 4.60
N ARG A 299 -15.63 -27.17 5.51
CA ARG A 299 -16.71 -27.12 6.51
C ARG A 299 -18.09 -26.97 5.87
N ARG A 300 -18.20 -26.19 4.79
CA ARG A 300 -19.45 -26.03 4.04
C ARG A 300 -19.89 -27.31 3.33
N ALA A 301 -18.93 -28.15 2.94
CA ALA A 301 -19.18 -29.52 2.46
C ALA A 301 -19.52 -30.53 3.58
N GLY A 302 -19.64 -30.09 4.84
CA GLY A 302 -19.99 -30.94 5.98
C GLY A 302 -18.82 -31.78 6.51
N ARG A 303 -17.57 -31.41 6.21
CA ARG A 303 -16.37 -32.15 6.62
C ARG A 303 -15.56 -31.36 7.64
N ASP A 304 -14.77 -32.05 8.47
CA ASP A 304 -13.82 -31.41 9.38
C ASP A 304 -12.50 -31.09 8.66
N ALA A 305 -12.12 -29.82 8.63
CA ALA A 305 -10.87 -29.37 8.02
C ALA A 305 -9.63 -29.91 8.76
N ALA A 306 -9.66 -30.04 10.09
CA ALA A 306 -8.53 -30.57 10.86
C ALA A 306 -8.30 -32.05 10.56
N GLU A 307 -9.36 -32.85 10.50
CA GLU A 307 -9.31 -34.24 10.06
C GLU A 307 -8.69 -34.38 8.66
N ARG A 308 -9.08 -33.53 7.70
CA ARG A 308 -8.46 -33.53 6.36
C ARG A 308 -6.96 -33.24 6.40
N TYR A 309 -6.51 -32.30 7.22
CA TYR A 309 -5.08 -32.05 7.35
C TYR A 309 -4.34 -33.25 7.96
N ARG A 310 -4.92 -33.96 8.93
CA ARG A 310 -4.32 -35.18 9.49
C ARG A 310 -4.12 -36.25 8.42
N GLU A 311 -5.12 -36.47 7.57
CA GLU A 311 -5.01 -37.42 6.45
C GLU A 311 -3.97 -36.96 5.40
N LEU A 312 -3.95 -35.66 5.09
CA LEU A 312 -2.99 -35.09 4.15
C LEU A 312 -1.54 -35.21 4.68
N LEU A 313 -1.32 -35.09 5.99
CA LEU A 313 0.03 -35.28 6.56
C LEU A 313 0.60 -36.68 6.28
N LEU A 314 -0.24 -37.69 6.06
CA LEU A 314 0.20 -39.06 5.77
C LEU A 314 0.54 -39.32 4.30
N SER A 315 0.10 -38.43 3.39
CA SER A 315 0.10 -38.69 1.94
C SER A 315 0.68 -37.57 1.09
N VAL A 316 0.78 -36.34 1.63
CA VAL A 316 1.29 -35.17 0.90
C VAL A 316 2.79 -35.31 0.63
N ASP A 317 3.21 -34.87 -0.54
CA ASP A 317 4.63 -34.75 -0.85
C ASP A 317 5.28 -33.56 -0.11
N ASP A 318 6.61 -33.48 -0.15
CA ASP A 318 7.35 -32.38 0.47
C ASP A 318 6.98 -30.98 -0.08
N SER A 319 6.37 -30.89 -1.27
CA SER A 319 6.03 -29.61 -1.91
C SER A 319 4.80 -28.99 -1.25
N GLY A 320 3.79 -29.80 -0.93
CA GLY A 320 2.57 -29.40 -0.21
C GLY A 320 2.70 -29.46 1.31
N LEU A 321 3.65 -30.22 1.85
CA LEU A 321 3.79 -30.48 3.29
C LEU A 321 3.81 -29.21 4.15
N ARG A 322 4.51 -28.17 3.71
CA ARG A 322 4.53 -26.88 4.44
C ARG A 322 3.12 -26.30 4.59
N GLY A 323 2.32 -26.31 3.54
CA GLY A 323 0.95 -25.80 3.54
C GLY A 323 0.06 -26.61 4.47
N VAL A 324 0.20 -27.94 4.45
CA VAL A 324 -0.53 -28.86 5.33
C VAL A 324 -0.19 -28.64 6.80
N VAL A 325 1.10 -28.55 7.16
CA VAL A 325 1.53 -28.24 8.54
C VAL A 325 1.00 -26.87 8.99
N ALA A 326 1.04 -25.87 8.12
CA ALA A 326 0.52 -24.54 8.42
C ALA A 326 -0.99 -24.57 8.66
N GLY A 327 -1.73 -25.29 7.82
CA GLY A 327 -3.18 -25.45 7.88
C GLY A 327 -3.65 -26.22 9.11
N LEU A 328 -2.97 -27.32 9.48
CA LEU A 328 -3.26 -28.02 10.72
C LEU A 328 -3.05 -27.10 11.93
N GLY A 329 -1.96 -26.32 11.94
CA GLY A 329 -1.73 -25.32 12.98
C GLY A 329 -2.74 -24.16 13.00
N GLU A 330 -3.58 -23.99 11.97
CA GLU A 330 -4.60 -22.93 11.90
C GLU A 330 -5.93 -23.38 12.51
N CYS A 331 -6.28 -24.66 12.40
CA CYS A 331 -7.61 -25.17 12.79
C CYS A 331 -7.59 -26.41 13.68
N GLY A 332 -6.42 -26.99 13.96
CA GLY A 332 -6.25 -28.15 14.83
C GLY A 332 -6.32 -27.81 16.32
N THR A 333 -6.13 -28.84 17.15
CA THR A 333 -6.15 -28.76 18.62
C THR A 333 -4.77 -29.07 19.21
N ILE A 334 -4.65 -28.99 20.53
CA ILE A 334 -3.40 -29.35 21.23
C ILE A 334 -2.97 -30.80 20.95
N ASP A 335 -3.90 -31.71 20.68
CA ASP A 335 -3.62 -33.11 20.35
C ASP A 335 -2.84 -33.25 19.02
N ASP A 336 -2.97 -32.26 18.14
CA ASP A 336 -2.24 -32.20 16.86
C ASP A 336 -0.78 -31.75 17.03
N ALA A 337 -0.40 -31.21 18.19
CA ALA A 337 0.95 -30.70 18.43
C ALA A 337 2.00 -31.81 18.34
N GLU A 338 1.68 -33.04 18.78
CA GLU A 338 2.57 -34.18 18.67
C GLU A 338 2.80 -34.59 17.21
N SER A 339 1.74 -34.59 16.40
CA SER A 339 1.83 -34.85 14.95
C SER A 339 2.70 -33.83 14.23
N VAL A 340 2.62 -32.55 14.63
CA VAL A 340 3.47 -31.48 14.08
C VAL A 340 4.92 -31.58 14.56
N CYS A 341 5.16 -32.12 15.75
CA CYS A 341 6.48 -32.21 16.36
C CYS A 341 7.50 -32.97 15.50
N GLY A 342 7.07 -34.02 14.80
CA GLY A 342 7.96 -34.81 13.92
C GLY A 342 8.62 -33.96 12.83
N TYR A 343 7.97 -32.87 12.41
CA TYR A 343 8.46 -32.00 11.34
C TYR A 343 9.51 -30.97 11.80
N LEU A 344 9.82 -30.90 13.09
CA LEU A 344 10.95 -30.12 13.59
C LEU A 344 12.30 -30.67 13.12
N GLY A 345 12.38 -31.97 12.81
CA GLY A 345 13.58 -32.61 12.26
C GLY A 345 13.63 -32.64 10.73
N HIS A 346 12.68 -32.00 10.05
CA HIS A 346 12.54 -32.16 8.60
C HIS A 346 13.74 -31.59 7.80
N ALA A 347 14.13 -32.26 6.71
CA ALA A 347 15.28 -31.87 5.90
C ALA A 347 15.18 -30.41 5.38
N ARG A 348 13.98 -29.99 4.96
CA ARG A 348 13.70 -28.64 4.44
C ARG A 348 13.52 -27.61 5.58
N PRO A 349 14.36 -26.55 5.68
CA PRO A 349 14.24 -25.53 6.72
C PRO A 349 12.89 -24.79 6.75
N ARG A 350 12.26 -24.63 5.58
CA ARG A 350 10.94 -24.00 5.47
C ARG A 350 9.83 -24.81 6.15
N VAL A 351 9.95 -26.14 6.18
CA VAL A 351 9.01 -27.02 6.88
C VAL A 351 9.27 -26.94 8.38
N ARG A 352 10.52 -27.04 8.83
CA ARG A 352 10.88 -26.87 10.25
C ARG A 352 10.40 -25.55 10.84
N ALA A 353 10.62 -24.44 10.12
CA ALA A 353 10.17 -23.13 10.55
C ALA A 353 8.64 -23.03 10.63
N GLU A 354 7.91 -23.74 9.77
CA GLU A 354 6.45 -23.80 9.84
C GLU A 354 5.96 -24.72 10.95
N ALA A 355 6.65 -25.84 11.21
CA ALA A 355 6.38 -26.72 12.34
C ALA A 355 6.49 -25.96 13.66
N VAL A 356 7.50 -25.11 13.84
CA VAL A 356 7.61 -24.22 15.00
C VAL A 356 6.39 -23.30 15.15
N ARG A 357 5.95 -22.65 14.06
CA ARG A 357 4.77 -21.76 14.08
C ARG A 357 3.49 -22.52 14.38
N ALA A 358 3.32 -23.70 13.78
CA ALA A 358 2.15 -24.55 13.98
C ALA A 358 2.10 -25.08 15.42
N MET A 359 3.21 -25.61 15.95
CA MET A 359 3.29 -26.03 17.36
C MET A 359 2.91 -24.90 18.33
N ARG A 360 3.42 -23.68 18.09
CA ARG A 360 3.07 -22.53 18.94
C ARG A 360 1.58 -22.21 18.89
N ARG A 361 0.95 -22.30 17.71
CA ARG A 361 -0.49 -22.04 17.53
C ARG A 361 -1.35 -23.12 18.20
N LEU A 362 -0.92 -24.37 18.16
CA LEU A 362 -1.60 -25.51 18.77
C LEU A 362 -1.41 -25.60 20.30
N GLY A 363 -0.55 -24.76 20.88
CA GLY A 363 -0.23 -24.84 22.32
C GLY A 363 0.71 -25.99 22.68
N GLY A 364 1.54 -26.44 21.74
CA GLY A 364 2.54 -27.48 21.95
C GLY A 364 3.68 -27.07 22.90
N PRO A 365 4.53 -28.04 23.30
CA PRO A 365 5.58 -27.85 24.30
C PRO A 365 6.63 -26.83 23.85
N LEU A 366 6.81 -25.77 24.64
CA LEU A 366 7.70 -24.66 24.32
C LEU A 366 9.18 -25.03 24.43
N GLU A 367 9.50 -26.08 25.19
CA GLU A 367 10.85 -26.63 25.33
C GLU A 367 11.36 -27.18 24.00
N LYS A 368 10.48 -27.82 23.21
CA LYS A 368 10.82 -28.29 21.87
C LYS A 368 11.06 -27.12 20.92
N ILE A 369 10.28 -26.04 21.04
CA ILE A 369 10.51 -24.80 20.28
C ILE A 369 11.84 -24.14 20.69
N ALA A 370 12.16 -24.12 21.98
CA ALA A 370 13.41 -23.59 22.50
C ALA A 370 14.63 -24.32 21.95
N GLY A 371 14.56 -25.65 21.78
CA GLY A 371 15.59 -26.44 21.11
C GLY A 371 15.86 -26.03 19.66
N MET A 372 14.93 -25.33 18.99
CA MET A 372 15.10 -24.86 17.62
C MET A 372 15.90 -23.54 17.51
N LEU A 373 16.35 -22.96 18.62
CA LEU A 373 17.20 -21.76 18.62
C LEU A 373 18.61 -22.03 18.08
N THR A 374 19.07 -23.29 18.07
CA THR A 374 20.37 -23.72 17.52
C THR A 374 20.29 -24.21 16.08
N ASP A 375 19.12 -24.09 15.42
CA ASP A 375 18.96 -24.56 14.04
C ASP A 375 19.95 -23.83 13.10
N PRO A 376 20.62 -24.55 12.18
CA PRO A 376 21.58 -23.93 11.27
C PRO A 376 20.93 -22.92 10.31
N ALA A 377 19.62 -23.00 10.07
CA ALA A 377 18.91 -22.11 9.18
C ALA A 377 18.33 -20.89 9.92
N PRO A 378 18.71 -19.64 9.53
CA PRO A 378 18.22 -18.42 10.19
C PRO A 378 16.69 -18.27 10.22
N MET A 379 15.97 -18.83 9.25
CA MET A 379 14.51 -18.73 9.20
C MET A 379 13.81 -19.54 10.30
N VAL A 380 14.43 -20.63 10.75
CA VAL A 380 13.90 -21.48 11.82
C VAL A 380 14.11 -20.80 13.17
N VAL A 381 15.32 -20.31 13.41
CA VAL A 381 15.65 -19.53 14.62
C VAL A 381 14.77 -18.28 14.75
N ARG A 382 14.48 -17.58 13.64
CA ARG A 382 13.52 -16.46 13.66
C ARG A 382 12.10 -16.89 14.05
N ALA A 383 11.65 -18.07 13.61
CA ALA A 383 10.35 -18.61 13.99
C ALA A 383 10.32 -19.00 15.48
N ALA A 384 11.38 -19.63 15.98
CA ALA A 384 11.53 -19.99 17.38
C ALA A 384 11.56 -18.75 18.28
N LEU A 385 12.37 -17.75 17.93
CA LEU A 385 12.42 -16.46 18.61
C LEU A 385 11.03 -15.83 18.70
N ALA A 386 10.30 -15.74 17.57
CA ALA A 386 8.96 -15.16 17.55
C ALA A 386 7.98 -15.93 18.45
N ALA A 387 8.08 -17.27 18.49
CA ALA A 387 7.22 -18.12 19.31
C ALA A 387 7.54 -18.05 20.82
N LEU A 388 8.77 -17.72 21.20
CA LEU A 388 9.23 -17.64 22.59
C LEU A 388 9.17 -16.23 23.18
N ARG A 389 8.86 -15.21 22.37
CA ARG A 389 8.66 -13.84 22.89
C ARG A 389 7.58 -13.83 23.97
N GLY A 390 7.87 -13.14 25.07
CA GLY A 390 6.99 -13.06 26.24
C GLY A 390 6.97 -14.34 27.10
N GLN A 391 7.94 -15.26 26.92
CA GLN A 391 8.09 -16.45 27.77
C GLN A 391 9.33 -16.29 28.67
N PRO A 392 9.21 -15.63 29.83
CA PRO A 392 10.37 -15.22 30.65
C PRO A 392 11.13 -16.38 31.30
N GLN A 393 10.64 -17.61 31.21
CA GLN A 393 11.29 -18.80 31.76
C GLN A 393 11.93 -19.72 30.71
N LEU A 394 11.66 -19.51 29.40
CA LEU A 394 12.12 -20.41 28.34
C LEU A 394 12.84 -19.67 27.21
N PRO A 395 13.93 -20.23 26.66
CA PRO A 395 14.80 -21.24 27.28
C PRO A 395 15.39 -20.77 28.63
N PRO A 396 15.96 -21.65 29.45
CA PRO A 396 16.73 -21.24 30.62
C PRO A 396 17.77 -20.15 30.29
N THR A 397 17.93 -19.17 31.19
CA THR A 397 18.83 -18.03 30.96
C THR A 397 20.28 -18.46 30.73
N ASP A 398 20.74 -19.51 31.41
CA ASP A 398 22.10 -20.04 31.26
C ASP A 398 22.37 -20.53 29.82
N LEU A 399 21.39 -21.22 29.22
CA LEU A 399 21.47 -21.62 27.82
C LEU A 399 21.54 -20.40 26.88
N LEU A 400 20.82 -19.30 27.18
CA LEU A 400 20.93 -18.09 26.36
C LEU A 400 22.33 -17.48 26.42
N TRP A 401 23.00 -17.53 27.57
CA TRP A 401 24.38 -17.07 27.71
C TRP A 401 25.37 -17.94 26.93
N GLU A 402 25.15 -19.25 26.87
CA GLU A 402 25.90 -20.17 26.00
C GLU A 402 25.66 -19.86 24.52
N LEU A 403 24.42 -19.59 24.13
CA LEU A 403 24.06 -19.26 22.75
C LEU A 403 24.55 -17.89 22.27
N LEU A 404 24.94 -17.00 23.20
CA LEU A 404 25.49 -15.67 22.89
C LEU A 404 27.00 -15.71 22.58
N GLN A 405 27.69 -16.80 22.92
CA GLN A 405 29.14 -16.95 22.75
C GLN A 405 29.58 -16.78 21.29
N ALA A 406 30.83 -16.34 21.09
CA ALA A 406 31.35 -15.93 19.77
C ALA A 406 31.51 -17.08 18.76
N ASP A 407 31.56 -18.33 19.24
CA ASP A 407 31.63 -19.55 18.42
C ASP A 407 30.29 -19.94 17.78
N GLN A 408 29.18 -19.35 18.26
CA GLN A 408 27.85 -19.61 17.73
C GLN A 408 27.57 -18.85 16.42
N PRO A 409 26.69 -19.36 15.55
CA PRO A 409 26.29 -18.64 14.34
C PRO A 409 25.63 -17.28 14.66
N ARG A 410 25.91 -16.26 13.83
CA ARG A 410 25.41 -14.89 14.03
C ARG A 410 23.90 -14.81 14.29
N HIS A 411 23.09 -15.61 13.59
CA HIS A 411 21.62 -15.60 13.77
C HIS A 411 21.16 -16.21 15.09
N VAL A 412 21.89 -17.18 15.64
CA VAL A 412 21.65 -17.79 16.94
C VAL A 412 21.95 -16.77 18.04
N ARG A 413 23.13 -16.16 17.96
CA ARG A 413 23.60 -15.13 18.90
C ARG A 413 22.63 -13.95 18.98
N ARG A 414 22.17 -13.45 17.83
CA ARG A 414 21.16 -12.38 17.77
C ARG A 414 19.83 -12.77 18.40
N ALA A 415 19.40 -14.03 18.25
CA ALA A 415 18.17 -14.51 18.88
C ALA A 415 18.33 -14.66 20.40
N ALA A 416 19.49 -15.17 20.85
CA ALA A 416 19.81 -15.28 22.27
C ALA A 416 19.85 -13.90 22.94
N PHE A 417 20.57 -12.94 22.35
CA PHE A 417 20.59 -11.54 22.77
C PHE A 417 19.17 -10.97 22.89
N SER A 418 18.34 -11.14 21.85
CA SER A 418 16.96 -10.64 21.85
C SER A 418 16.11 -11.22 22.98
N LEU A 419 16.33 -12.48 23.37
CA LEU A 419 15.61 -13.12 24.48
C LEU A 419 16.15 -12.68 25.85
N LEU A 420 17.46 -12.46 25.98
CA LEU A 420 18.10 -11.95 27.21
C LEU A 420 17.62 -10.54 27.57
N VAL A 421 17.57 -9.65 26.57
CA VAL A 421 17.03 -8.28 26.70
C VAL A 421 15.59 -8.30 27.25
N GLY A 422 14.82 -9.35 26.95
CA GLY A 422 13.45 -9.52 27.42
C GLY A 422 13.28 -10.13 28.82
N ARG A 423 14.35 -10.53 29.54
CA ARG A 423 14.26 -11.19 30.85
C ARG A 423 14.04 -10.21 32.01
N GLY A 424 14.72 -9.06 31.98
CA GLY A 424 14.69 -8.04 33.02
C GLY A 424 15.90 -7.12 32.96
N ASN A 425 15.84 -5.98 33.64
CA ASN A 425 16.81 -4.88 33.51
C ASN A 425 18.27 -5.32 33.64
N TRP A 426 18.59 -6.11 34.66
CA TRP A 426 19.98 -6.47 34.93
C TRP A 426 20.53 -7.51 33.95
N THR A 427 19.70 -8.46 33.51
CA THR A 427 20.06 -9.40 32.43
C THR A 427 20.22 -8.68 31.09
N ARG A 428 19.34 -7.69 30.82
CA ARG A 428 19.41 -6.84 29.62
C ARG A 428 20.73 -6.08 29.57
N ILE A 429 21.07 -5.35 30.62
CA ILE A 429 22.34 -4.61 30.72
C ILE A 429 23.54 -5.54 30.61
N GLU A 430 23.53 -6.70 31.28
CA GLU A 430 24.61 -7.68 31.16
C GLU A 430 24.77 -8.17 29.71
N ALA A 431 23.66 -8.37 28.99
CA ALA A 431 23.68 -8.78 27.59
C ALA A 431 24.18 -7.67 26.65
N ASP A 432 23.77 -6.43 26.90
CA ASP A 432 24.23 -5.25 26.17
C ASP A 432 25.74 -5.07 26.32
N LEU A 433 26.24 -5.04 27.55
CA LEU A 433 27.66 -4.84 27.85
C LEU A 433 28.55 -5.95 27.25
N ARG A 434 28.09 -7.20 27.27
CA ARG A 434 28.79 -8.30 26.60
C ARG A 434 28.79 -8.17 25.07
N SER A 435 27.78 -7.50 24.50
CA SER A 435 27.55 -7.44 23.05
C SER A 435 28.07 -6.17 22.39
N VAL A 436 28.29 -5.07 23.12
CA VAL A 436 28.90 -3.82 22.60
C VAL A 436 30.38 -3.97 22.23
N VAL A 437 31.03 -5.05 22.70
CA VAL A 437 32.40 -5.42 22.33
C VAL A 437 32.45 -6.58 21.35
N ASP A 438 31.30 -6.97 20.79
CA ASP A 438 31.19 -8.17 19.96
C ASP A 438 31.92 -8.07 18.61
N VAL A 439 32.28 -9.20 18.00
CA VAL A 439 32.88 -9.23 16.66
C VAL A 439 31.89 -8.97 15.52
N ASP A 440 30.58 -9.18 15.71
CA ASP A 440 29.53 -8.86 14.73
C ASP A 440 29.06 -7.42 14.89
N ASP A 441 29.40 -6.56 13.92
CA ASP A 441 29.03 -5.14 13.91
C ASP A 441 27.53 -4.90 14.05
N ASN A 442 26.68 -5.79 13.52
CA ASN A 442 25.24 -5.63 13.68
C ASN A 442 24.81 -5.85 15.12
N LEU A 443 25.32 -6.91 15.76
CA LEU A 443 25.00 -7.20 17.15
C LEU A 443 25.54 -6.09 18.07
N ARG A 444 26.74 -5.60 17.80
CA ARG A 444 27.33 -4.43 18.45
C ARG A 444 26.42 -3.21 18.39
N ALA A 445 25.97 -2.85 17.17
CA ALA A 445 25.09 -1.70 16.96
C ALA A 445 23.73 -1.85 17.65
N TYR A 446 23.15 -3.06 17.63
CA TYR A 446 21.91 -3.34 18.36
C TYR A 446 22.09 -3.18 19.88
N ALA A 447 23.16 -3.73 20.44
CA ALA A 447 23.47 -3.63 21.86
C ALA A 447 23.71 -2.19 22.31
N SER A 448 24.50 -1.42 21.56
CA SER A 448 24.71 0.01 21.86
C SER A 448 23.39 0.78 21.81
N THR A 449 22.57 0.55 20.79
CA THR A 449 21.27 1.24 20.65
C THR A 449 20.31 0.88 21.79
N ASP A 450 20.29 -0.38 22.21
CA ASP A 450 19.43 -0.85 23.30
C ASP A 450 19.87 -0.28 24.66
N LEU A 451 21.18 -0.28 24.93
CA LEU A 451 21.79 0.25 26.15
C LEU A 451 21.57 1.76 26.31
N SER A 452 21.90 2.56 25.29
CA SER A 452 21.63 4.00 25.31
C SER A 452 20.12 4.25 25.42
N GLY A 453 19.31 3.45 24.72
CA GLY A 453 17.86 3.50 24.79
C GLY A 453 17.29 3.23 26.18
N TRP A 454 17.89 2.32 26.96
CA TRP A 454 17.54 2.04 28.34
C TRP A 454 18.01 3.16 29.28
N LEU A 455 19.25 3.65 29.12
CA LEU A 455 19.79 4.78 29.88
C LEU A 455 18.90 6.02 29.78
N ASP A 456 18.49 6.38 28.56
CA ASP A 456 17.72 7.59 28.29
C ASP A 456 16.28 7.53 28.83
N ARG A 457 15.66 6.34 28.81
CA ARG A 457 14.20 6.21 28.98
C ARG A 457 13.76 5.44 30.23
N GLU A 458 14.59 4.54 30.73
CA GLU A 458 14.18 3.54 31.71
C GLU A 458 15.03 3.57 32.99
N ALA A 459 16.30 3.98 32.90
CA ALA A 459 17.26 3.92 34.02
C ALA A 459 16.82 4.75 35.24
N SER A 460 16.20 5.90 35.04
CA SER A 460 15.68 6.76 36.12
C SER A 460 14.54 6.13 36.93
N THR A 461 13.91 5.08 36.38
CA THR A 461 12.79 4.35 37.02
C THR A 461 13.19 2.98 37.55
N ALA A 462 14.46 2.59 37.42
CA ALA A 462 15.00 1.33 37.91
C ALA A 462 15.36 1.40 39.41
N TYR A 463 14.36 1.57 40.28
CA TYR A 463 14.56 1.80 41.72
C TYR A 463 15.10 0.60 42.52
N ARG A 464 15.09 -0.62 41.97
CA ARG A 464 15.58 -1.82 42.68
C ARG A 464 17.00 -2.15 42.27
N MET A 465 17.94 -1.89 43.16
CA MET A 465 19.34 -2.25 42.98
C MET A 465 19.52 -3.75 42.65
N PRO A 466 20.46 -4.10 41.76
CA PRO A 466 20.82 -5.50 41.52
C PRO A 466 21.44 -6.12 42.79
N HIS A 467 21.33 -7.45 42.89
CA HIS A 467 21.98 -8.21 43.96
C HIS A 467 23.52 -7.99 43.91
N PRO A 468 24.24 -7.97 45.04
CA PRO A 468 25.70 -7.75 45.06
C PRO A 468 26.48 -8.63 44.09
N SER A 469 26.16 -9.92 44.00
CA SER A 469 26.80 -10.84 43.05
C SER A 469 26.59 -10.47 41.57
N THR A 470 25.54 -9.71 41.23
CA THR A 470 25.31 -9.18 39.88
C THR A 470 26.14 -7.91 39.66
N LEU A 471 26.33 -7.07 40.68
CA LEU A 471 27.23 -5.91 40.62
C LEU A 471 28.67 -6.33 40.37
N ASP A 472 29.14 -7.37 41.06
CA ASP A 472 30.49 -7.93 40.88
C ASP A 472 30.74 -8.41 39.44
N ARG A 473 29.68 -8.82 38.72
CA ARG A 473 29.78 -9.20 37.30
C ARG A 473 29.70 -8.00 36.36
N LEU A 474 28.88 -7.00 36.66
CA LEU A 474 28.64 -5.86 35.77
C LEU A 474 29.81 -4.87 35.77
N GLY A 475 30.50 -4.65 36.89
CA GLY A 475 31.63 -3.72 36.98
C GLY A 475 32.71 -3.96 35.91
N PRO A 476 33.31 -5.17 35.86
CA PRO A 476 34.32 -5.49 34.85
C PRO A 476 33.81 -5.41 33.40
N LEU A 477 32.52 -5.67 33.18
CA LEU A 477 31.90 -5.56 31.87
C LEU A 477 31.75 -4.10 31.42
N ILE A 478 31.50 -3.17 32.34
CA ILE A 478 31.48 -1.73 32.05
C ILE A 478 32.89 -1.26 31.69
N ASP A 479 33.91 -1.68 32.45
CA ASP A 479 35.31 -1.34 32.17
C ASP A 479 35.71 -1.78 30.75
N ALA A 480 35.35 -3.01 30.38
CA ALA A 480 35.63 -3.56 29.05
C ALA A 480 34.84 -2.86 27.93
N ALA A 481 33.62 -2.41 28.21
CA ALA A 481 32.74 -1.75 27.25
C ALA A 481 33.03 -0.25 27.06
N GLU A 482 33.69 0.40 28.03
CA GLU A 482 33.95 1.86 28.05
C GLU A 482 34.54 2.41 26.74
N PRO A 483 35.50 1.74 26.06
CA PRO A 483 36.02 2.22 24.76
C PRO A 483 34.96 2.25 23.65
N SER A 484 33.95 1.38 23.71
CA SER A 484 32.88 1.26 22.71
C SER A 484 31.70 2.19 22.99
N ILE A 485 31.32 2.36 24.26
CA ILE A 485 30.14 3.14 24.67
C ILE A 485 30.49 4.59 25.08
N GLY A 486 31.77 4.83 25.40
CA GLY A 486 32.27 6.13 25.82
C GLY A 486 32.19 6.37 27.33
N VAL A 487 33.10 7.22 27.82
CA VAL A 487 33.29 7.51 29.25
C VAL A 487 32.02 8.03 29.93
N HIS A 488 31.18 8.78 29.21
CA HIS A 488 29.96 9.35 29.77
C HIS A 488 28.91 8.27 30.07
N GLU A 489 28.62 7.38 29.11
CA GLU A 489 27.66 6.29 29.30
C GLU A 489 28.15 5.30 30.38
N ALA A 490 29.45 5.00 30.41
CA ALA A 490 30.05 4.16 31.45
C ALA A 490 29.87 4.73 32.86
N ARG A 491 30.08 6.05 33.06
CA ARG A 491 29.83 6.73 34.34
C ARG A 491 28.36 6.73 34.73
N LEU A 492 27.46 6.98 33.78
CA LEU A 492 26.02 6.93 34.03
C LEU A 492 25.59 5.52 34.47
N LEU A 493 26.11 4.47 33.83
CA LEU A 493 25.86 3.09 34.24
C LEU A 493 26.36 2.81 35.65
N ARG A 494 27.61 3.18 35.99
CA ARG A 494 28.15 3.02 37.35
C ARG A 494 27.28 3.74 38.39
N TRP A 495 26.84 4.96 38.09
CA TRP A 495 25.94 5.73 38.96
C TRP A 495 24.59 5.02 39.17
N HIS A 496 23.93 4.59 38.10
CA HIS A 496 22.65 3.87 38.18
C HIS A 496 22.77 2.49 38.87
N LEU A 497 23.97 1.90 38.87
CA LEU A 497 24.27 0.63 39.53
C LEU A 497 24.85 0.80 40.94
N GLY A 498 25.05 2.03 41.43
CA GLY A 498 25.66 2.31 42.74
C GLY A 498 27.08 1.77 42.89
N LEU A 499 27.81 1.63 41.78
CA LEU A 499 29.22 1.27 41.77
C LEU A 499 30.06 2.53 42.03
N SER A 500 31.12 2.40 42.82
CA SER A 500 32.12 3.47 42.98
C SER A 500 32.95 3.57 41.70
N ASP A 501 33.37 4.79 41.32
CA ASP A 501 34.24 5.04 40.16
C ASP A 501 35.59 4.31 40.26
#